data_AF-A0A4Q8TVR5-F1
#
_entry.id   AF-A0A4Q8TVR5-F1
#
_cell.length_a   1.000
_cell.length_b   1.000
_cell.length_c   1.000
_cell.angle_alpha   90.00
_cell.angle_beta   90.00
_cell.angle_gamma   90.00
#
_symmetry.space_group_name_H-M   'P 1'
#
loop_
_entity.id
_entity.type
_entity.pdbx_description
1 polymer ?
#
loop_
_entity_poly.entity_id
_entity_poly.type
_entity_poly.pdbx_seq_one_letter_code
_entity_poly.pdbx_strand_id
1 'polypeptide(L)'
;MQYKDIKIQNRLDAWLAFLGSDDPEIIIDIIERYPDFKEMYQQVYDICRNIEEVMGMFSKELLEMDRNTVELMIDEMQDEIKQQKETIQEKDEALQQNKEVIQQKDSELQEMQQKIKELQEELERTKGLK
;
A
#
# COMPACT_ATOMS: atom_id res chain seq x y z
N MET A 1 25.74 -28.88 13.29
CA MET A 1 25.32 -30.08 14.04
C MET A 1 25.82 -31.27 13.26
N GLN A 2 26.51 -32.21 13.92
CA GLN A 2 27.18 -33.34 13.26
C GLN A 2 26.15 -34.44 12.95
N TYR A 3 25.89 -34.73 11.66
CA TYR A 3 25.17 -35.94 11.24
C TYR A 3 26.12 -37.15 11.34
N LYS A 4 26.60 -37.45 12.55
CA LYS A 4 27.34 -38.67 12.82
C LYS A 4 26.35 -39.72 13.30
N ASP A 5 26.30 -40.84 12.57
CA ASP A 5 25.60 -42.08 12.90
C ASP A 5 24.11 -42.19 12.54
N ILE A 6 23.72 -41.86 11.30
CA ILE A 6 22.50 -42.48 10.73
C ILE A 6 22.86 -43.93 10.36
N LYS A 7 22.66 -44.86 11.31
CA LYS A 7 22.78 -46.29 11.01
C LYS A 7 21.58 -46.75 10.19
N ILE A 8 21.77 -46.83 8.88
CA ILE A 8 20.78 -47.41 7.96
C ILE A 8 20.72 -48.92 8.21
N GLN A 9 19.77 -49.38 9.03
CA GLN A 9 19.62 -50.78 9.38
C GLN A 9 18.53 -51.47 8.55
N ASN A 10 17.53 -50.71 8.11
CA ASN A 10 16.42 -51.22 7.33
C ASN A 10 16.10 -50.29 6.14
N ARG A 11 15.21 -50.73 5.24
CA ARG A 11 14.81 -49.96 4.05
C ARG A 11 14.05 -48.67 4.38
N LEU A 12 13.32 -48.64 5.51
CA LEU A 12 12.61 -47.44 5.96
C LEU A 12 13.60 -46.36 6.41
N ASP A 13 14.66 -46.75 7.14
CA ASP A 13 15.74 -45.84 7.54
C ASP A 13 16.46 -45.28 6.31
N ALA A 14 16.63 -46.08 5.25
CA ALA A 14 17.20 -45.63 3.99
C ALA A 14 16.31 -44.57 3.32
N TRP A 15 14.99 -44.75 3.30
CA TRP A 15 14.05 -43.74 2.80
C TRP A 15 14.04 -42.46 3.64
N LEU A 16 14.08 -42.58 4.96
CA LEU A 16 14.11 -41.43 5.87
C LEU A 16 15.42 -40.64 5.73
N ALA A 17 16.55 -41.35 5.58
CA ALA A 17 17.84 -40.73 5.32
C ALA A 17 17.89 -40.08 3.92
N PHE A 18 17.34 -40.75 2.91
CA PHE A 18 17.26 -40.26 1.53
C PHE A 18 16.42 -38.98 1.39
N LEU A 19 15.31 -38.86 2.12
CA LEU A 19 14.44 -37.68 2.08
C LEU A 19 14.85 -36.58 3.07
N GLY A 20 15.62 -36.93 4.11
CA GLY A 20 15.95 -36.04 5.22
C GLY A 20 17.40 -35.56 5.26
N SER A 21 18.28 -36.05 4.38
CA SER A 21 19.69 -35.70 4.34
C SER A 21 20.20 -35.56 2.91
N ASP A 22 20.84 -34.42 2.62
CA ASP A 22 21.51 -34.14 1.34
C ASP A 22 23.03 -34.44 1.39
N ASP A 23 23.49 -35.18 2.41
CA ASP A 23 24.91 -35.50 2.56
C ASP A 23 25.35 -36.53 1.50
N PRO A 24 26.31 -36.21 0.61
CA PRO A 24 26.74 -37.10 -0.45
C PRO A 24 27.29 -38.44 0.06
N GLU A 25 27.93 -38.49 1.24
CA GLU A 25 28.45 -39.75 1.80
C GLU A 25 27.30 -40.68 2.20
N ILE A 26 26.23 -40.14 2.78
CA ILE A 26 25.04 -40.90 3.19
C ILE A 26 24.27 -41.39 1.96
N ILE A 27 24.15 -40.56 0.92
CA ILE A 27 23.49 -40.95 -0.34
C ILE A 27 24.26 -42.07 -1.05
N ILE A 28 25.60 -42.01 -1.08
CA ILE A 28 26.42 -43.08 -1.65
C ILE A 28 26.22 -44.38 -0.87
N ASP A 29 26.25 -44.34 0.47
CA ASP A 29 26.00 -45.50 1.33
C ASP A 29 24.61 -46.13 1.10
N ILE A 30 23.57 -45.30 0.86
CA ILE A 30 22.22 -45.77 0.53
C ILE A 30 22.20 -46.45 -0.84
N ILE A 31 22.82 -45.84 -1.86
CA ILE A 31 22.84 -46.38 -3.23
C ILE A 31 23.66 -47.68 -3.30
N GLU A 32 24.75 -47.80 -2.54
CA GLU A 32 25.55 -49.03 -2.49
C GLU A 32 24.79 -50.20 -1.84
N ARG A 33 23.99 -49.93 -0.79
CA ARG A 33 23.18 -50.96 -0.12
C ARG A 33 21.86 -51.26 -0.85
N TYR A 34 21.29 -50.26 -1.50
CA TYR A 34 20.01 -50.30 -2.18
C TYR A 34 20.13 -49.62 -3.57
N PRO A 35 20.57 -50.38 -4.60
CA PRO A 35 20.86 -49.84 -5.93
C PRO A 35 19.65 -49.20 -6.62
N ASP A 36 18.43 -49.59 -6.23
CA ASP A 36 17.16 -49.04 -6.72
C ASP A 36 16.97 -47.56 -6.39
N PHE A 37 17.64 -47.04 -5.35
CA PHE A 37 17.61 -45.62 -5.03
C PHE A 37 18.41 -44.75 -6.02
N LYS A 38 19.29 -45.33 -6.83
CA LYS A 38 20.14 -44.57 -7.77
C LYS A 38 19.30 -43.84 -8.82
N GLU A 39 18.33 -44.53 -9.42
CA GLU A 39 17.45 -43.94 -10.43
C GLU A 39 16.54 -42.87 -9.81
N MET A 40 16.10 -43.08 -8.56
CA MET A 40 15.27 -42.13 -7.83
C MET A 40 16.07 -40.88 -7.46
N TYR A 41 17.32 -41.03 -7.00
CA TYR A 41 18.23 -39.92 -6.71
C TYR A 41 18.49 -39.09 -7.96
N GLN A 42 18.71 -39.74 -9.10
CA GLN A 42 18.94 -39.04 -10.36
C GLN A 42 17.73 -38.19 -10.78
N GLN A 43 16.52 -38.73 -10.65
CA GLN A 43 15.29 -37.98 -10.93
C GLN A 43 15.10 -36.79 -9.98
N VAL A 44 15.32 -37.00 -8.68
CA VAL A 44 15.25 -35.92 -7.69
C VAL A 44 16.31 -34.86 -7.95
N TYR A 45 17.53 -35.27 -8.31
CA TYR A 45 18.63 -34.37 -8.65
C TYR A 45 18.32 -33.54 -9.90
N ASP A 46 17.73 -34.13 -10.94
CA ASP A 46 17.32 -33.43 -12.14
C ASP A 46 16.20 -32.42 -11.85
N ILE A 47 15.24 -32.77 -10.98
CA ILE A 47 14.21 -31.84 -10.50
C ILE A 47 14.86 -30.70 -9.70
N CYS A 48 15.74 -31.02 -8.75
CA CYS A 48 16.47 -30.04 -7.93
C CYS A 48 17.31 -29.09 -8.78
N ARG A 49 17.92 -29.58 -9.86
CA ARG A 49 18.67 -28.77 -10.82
C ARG A 49 17.76 -27.85 -11.64
N ASN A 50 16.51 -28.26 -11.86
CA ASN A 50 15.50 -27.47 -12.56
C ASN A 50 14.76 -26.46 -11.67
N ILE A 51 15.08 -26.41 -10.36
CA ILE A 51 14.52 -25.42 -9.43
C ILE A 51 14.97 -23.99 -9.79
N GLU A 52 16.12 -23.80 -10.44
CA GLU A 52 16.54 -22.47 -10.89
C GLU A 52 15.57 -21.85 -11.92
N GLU A 53 15.05 -22.64 -12.87
CA GLU A 53 14.03 -22.17 -13.81
C GLU A 53 12.70 -21.89 -13.09
N VAL A 54 12.30 -22.76 -12.15
CA VAL A 54 11.07 -22.59 -11.37
C VAL A 54 11.14 -21.36 -10.44
N MET A 55 12.25 -21.16 -9.73
CA MET A 55 12.50 -19.95 -8.93
C MET A 55 12.57 -18.68 -9.80
N GLY A 56 13.10 -18.80 -11.02
CA GLY A 56 13.15 -17.72 -11.99
C GLY A 56 11.77 -17.31 -12.51
N MET A 57 10.83 -18.25 -12.65
CA MET A 57 9.44 -17.97 -13.00
C MET A 57 8.72 -17.26 -11.84
N PHE A 58 8.71 -17.88 -10.64
CA PHE A 58 8.07 -17.27 -9.45
C PHE A 58 8.56 -15.84 -9.17
N SER A 59 9.86 -15.56 -9.37
CA SER A 59 10.42 -14.23 -9.15
C SER A 59 9.96 -13.20 -10.18
N LYS A 60 9.65 -13.61 -11.42
CA LYS A 60 9.13 -12.72 -12.47
C LYS A 60 7.65 -12.42 -12.24
N GLU A 61 6.83 -13.44 -11.98
CA GLU A 61 5.41 -13.23 -11.70
C GLU A 61 5.20 -12.38 -10.42
N LEU A 62 6.03 -12.57 -9.39
CA LEU A 62 5.99 -11.74 -8.18
C LEU A 62 6.36 -10.28 -8.46
N LEU A 63 7.38 -10.04 -9.29
CA LEU A 63 7.82 -8.69 -9.65
C LEU A 63 6.81 -7.94 -10.55
N GLU A 64 6.10 -8.68 -11.40
CA GLU A 64 5.01 -8.10 -12.22
C GLU A 64 3.77 -7.78 -11.36
N MET A 65 3.44 -8.62 -10.38
CA MET A 65 2.39 -8.35 -9.39
C MET A 65 2.70 -7.11 -8.55
N ASP A 66 3.95 -6.95 -8.09
CA ASP A 66 4.39 -5.78 -7.34
C ASP A 66 4.30 -4.49 -8.18
N ARG A 67 4.67 -4.55 -9.46
CA ARG A 67 4.52 -3.40 -10.38
C ARG A 67 3.06 -2.97 -10.55
N ASN A 68 2.17 -3.91 -10.82
CA ASN A 68 0.75 -3.62 -10.99
C ASN A 68 0.12 -3.08 -9.70
N THR A 69 0.57 -3.56 -8.53
CA THR A 69 0.11 -3.07 -7.23
C THR A 69 0.56 -1.63 -6.99
N VAL A 70 1.80 -1.30 -7.29
CA VAL A 70 2.32 0.07 -7.15
C VAL A 70 1.62 1.03 -8.11
N GLU A 71 1.38 0.62 -9.37
CA GLU A 71 0.62 1.43 -10.33
C GLU A 71 -0.80 1.69 -9.85
N LEU A 72 -1.52 0.67 -9.37
CA LEU A 72 -2.86 0.84 -8.80
C LEU A 72 -2.85 1.80 -7.59
N MET A 73 -1.88 1.67 -6.69
CA MET A 73 -1.76 2.57 -5.54
C MET A 73 -1.49 4.01 -5.96
N ILE A 74 -0.69 4.23 -7.02
CA ILE A 74 -0.44 5.57 -7.56
C ILE A 74 -1.72 6.15 -8.16
N ASP A 75 -2.49 5.37 -8.91
CA ASP A 75 -3.74 5.82 -9.52
C ASP A 75 -4.78 6.19 -8.45
N GLU A 76 -4.97 5.35 -7.44
CA GLU A 76 -5.86 5.63 -6.30
C GLU A 76 -5.45 6.92 -5.56
N MET A 77 -4.16 7.10 -5.29
CA MET A 77 -3.66 8.32 -4.66
C MET A 77 -3.86 9.56 -5.54
N GLN A 78 -3.70 9.45 -6.87
CA GLN A 78 -3.94 10.56 -7.78
C GLN A 78 -5.42 10.96 -7.82
N ASP A 79 -6.32 9.99 -7.80
CA ASP A 79 -7.77 10.24 -7.74
C ASP A 79 -8.17 10.91 -6.42
N GLU A 80 -7.63 10.47 -5.28
CA GLU A 80 -7.85 11.13 -3.98
C GLU A 80 -7.36 12.59 -3.99
N ILE A 81 -6.16 12.84 -4.52
CA ILE A 81 -5.61 14.21 -4.64
C ILE A 81 -6.52 15.08 -5.51
N LYS A 82 -7.04 14.53 -6.61
CA LYS A 82 -7.94 15.26 -7.50
C LYS A 82 -9.24 15.63 -6.79
N GLN A 83 -9.87 14.69 -6.09
CA GLN A 83 -11.10 14.95 -5.33
C GLN A 83 -10.89 16.00 -4.22
N GLN A 84 -9.76 15.92 -3.51
CA GLN A 84 -9.41 16.92 -2.50
C GLN A 84 -9.22 18.31 -3.11
N LYS A 85 -8.57 18.39 -4.28
CA LYS A 85 -8.36 19.65 -4.99
C LYS A 85 -9.68 20.27 -5.45
N GLU A 86 -10.59 19.47 -5.98
CA GLU A 86 -11.94 19.92 -6.36
C GLU A 86 -12.70 20.44 -5.13
N THR A 87 -12.66 19.72 -4.01
CA THR A 87 -13.29 20.14 -2.74
C THR A 87 -12.71 21.45 -2.21
N ILE A 88 -11.39 21.64 -2.29
CA ILE A 88 -10.73 22.89 -1.89
C ILE A 88 -11.19 24.03 -2.78
N GLN A 89 -11.25 23.81 -4.09
CA GLN A 89 -11.70 24.84 -5.03
C GLN A 89 -13.15 25.27 -4.75
N GLU A 90 -14.06 24.32 -4.52
CA GLU A 90 -15.45 24.62 -4.15
C GLU A 90 -15.54 25.44 -2.85
N LYS A 91 -14.72 25.11 -1.85
CA LYS A 91 -14.67 25.87 -0.59
C LYS A 91 -14.11 27.27 -0.77
N ASP A 92 -13.09 27.43 -1.61
CA ASP A 92 -12.52 28.74 -1.92
C ASP A 92 -13.53 29.63 -2.66
N GLU A 93 -14.28 29.06 -3.61
CA GLU A 93 -15.37 29.77 -4.31
C GLU A 93 -16.48 30.18 -3.32
N ALA A 94 -16.90 29.28 -2.42
CA ALA A 94 -17.88 29.60 -1.39
C ALA A 94 -17.38 30.67 -0.39
N LEU A 95 -16.10 30.63 -0.02
CA LEU A 95 -15.48 31.66 0.83
C LEU A 95 -15.44 33.01 0.13
N GLN A 96 -15.16 33.04 -1.18
CA GLN A 96 -15.14 34.26 -1.96
C GLN A 96 -16.54 34.89 -2.04
N GLN A 97 -17.57 34.09 -2.32
CA GLN A 97 -18.96 34.54 -2.31
C GLN A 97 -19.37 35.09 -0.93
N ASN A 98 -19.02 34.39 0.16
CA ASN A 98 -19.31 34.86 1.51
C ASN A 98 -18.62 36.20 1.82
N LYS A 99 -17.37 36.39 1.37
CA LYS A 99 -16.68 37.68 1.53
C LYS A 99 -17.40 38.81 0.80
N GLU A 100 -17.89 38.57 -0.42
CA GLU A 100 -18.64 39.57 -1.18
C GLU A 100 -19.97 39.92 -0.49
N VAL A 101 -20.69 38.93 0.03
CA VAL A 101 -21.92 39.16 0.81
C VAL A 101 -21.64 39.96 2.07
N ILE A 102 -20.56 39.66 2.80
CA ILE A 102 -20.16 40.43 3.99
C ILE A 102 -19.83 41.87 3.61
N GLN A 103 -19.07 42.10 2.54
CA GLN A 103 -18.75 43.46 2.08
C GLN A 103 -20.00 44.27 1.70
N GLN A 104 -20.98 43.63 1.05
CA GLN A 104 -22.26 44.28 0.75
C GLN A 104 -23.01 44.64 2.04
N LYS A 105 -23.08 43.71 3.00
CA LYS A 105 -23.75 43.94 4.29
C LYS A 105 -23.08 45.03 5.12
N ASP A 106 -21.76 45.09 5.12
CA ASP A 106 -21.00 46.15 5.79
C ASP A 106 -21.28 47.53 5.16
N SER A 107 -21.39 47.58 3.83
CA SER A 107 -21.75 48.82 3.11
C SER A 107 -23.17 49.28 3.45
N GLU A 108 -24.14 48.36 3.43
CA GLU A 108 -25.53 48.63 3.83
C GLU A 108 -25.62 49.13 5.29
N LEU A 109 -24.83 48.53 6.19
CA LEU A 109 -24.76 48.94 7.60
C LEU A 109 -24.20 50.35 7.75
N GLN A 110 -23.14 50.70 7.02
CA GLN A 110 -22.58 52.06 7.04
C GLN A 110 -23.60 53.10 6.56
N GLU A 111 -24.33 52.81 5.47
CA GLU A 111 -25.38 53.71 4.98
C GLU A 111 -26.51 53.90 6.00
N MET A 112 -26.95 52.82 6.65
CA MET A 112 -27.97 52.91 7.70
C MET A 112 -27.48 53.70 8.91
N GLN A 113 -26.23 53.49 9.35
CA GLN A 113 -25.64 54.25 10.46
C GLN A 113 -25.60 55.75 10.14
N GLN A 114 -25.25 56.11 8.90
CA GLN A 114 -25.21 57.50 8.48
C GLN A 114 -26.61 58.13 8.46
N LYS A 115 -27.62 57.44 7.92
CA LYS A 115 -29.02 57.90 7.98
C LYS A 115 -29.55 58.05 9.40
N ILE A 116 -29.22 57.13 10.30
CA ILE A 116 -29.59 57.22 11.72
C ILE A 116 -28.98 58.48 12.33
N LYS A 117 -27.72 58.77 12.06
CA LYS A 117 -27.04 59.96 12.56
C LYS A 117 -27.68 61.25 12.06
N GLU A 118 -27.99 61.32 10.76
CA GLU A 118 -28.69 62.46 10.16
C GLU A 118 -30.07 62.70 10.80
N LEU A 119 -30.87 61.63 10.96
CA LEU A 119 -32.17 61.71 11.62
C LEU A 119 -32.07 62.12 13.09
N GLN A 120 -31.04 61.66 13.81
CA GLN A 120 -30.79 62.08 15.19
C GLN A 120 -30.47 63.58 15.28
N GLU A 121 -29.63 64.10 14.37
CA GLU A 121 -29.30 65.52 14.31
C GLU A 121 -30.53 66.39 14.00
N GLU A 122 -31.41 65.96 13.09
CA GLU A 122 -32.68 66.66 12.81
C GLU A 122 -33.64 66.64 14.02
N LEU A 123 -33.70 65.52 14.73
CA LEU A 123 -34.58 65.37 15.89
C LEU A 123 -34.13 66.24 17.06
N GLU A 124 -32.82 66.41 17.27
CA GLU A 124 -32.27 67.35 18.25
C GLU A 124 -32.54 68.82 17.85
N ARG A 125 -32.39 69.17 16.57
CA ARG A 125 -32.72 70.52 16.08
C ARG A 125 -34.19 70.87 16.31
N THR A 126 -35.10 69.95 16.04
CA THR A 126 -36.55 70.18 16.20
C THR A 126 -37.01 70.21 17.65
N LYS A 127 -36.32 69.50 18.56
CA LYS A 127 -36.56 69.60 20.01
C LYS A 127 -36.07 70.90 20.61
N GLY A 128 -34.93 71.44 20.14
CA GLY A 128 -34.39 72.72 20.62
C GLY A 128 -35.17 73.97 20.18
N LEU A 129 -36.13 73.82 19.26
CA LEU A 129 -36.98 74.88 18.72
C LEU A 129 -38.38 74.95 19.40
N LYS A 130 -38.69 74.05 20.34
CA LYS A 130 -39.91 74.05 21.15
C LYS A 130 -39.63 74.53 22.57
#